data_AF-A0A158NXH0-F1
#
_entry.id   AF-A0A158NXH0-F1
#
_cell.length_a   1.000
_cell.length_b   1.000
_cell.length_c   1.000
_cell.angle_alpha   90.00
_cell.angle_beta   90.00
_cell.angle_gamma   90.00
#
_symmetry.space_group_name_H-M   'P 1'
#
loop_
_entity.id
_entity.type
_entity.pdbx_description
1 polymer ?
#
loop_
_entity_poly.entity_id
_entity_poly.type
_entity_poly.pdbx_seq_one_letter_code
_entity_poly.pdbx_strand_id
1 'polypeptide(L)'
;PKTIPVINITQNNIRPITWAEILQKGKKCIYEYPFDGQIWFPDGDIRSSKFVHNLFVFFFHIIPAYLIDFLMLIFRQKRFMVRIQKRISEGLNVLQYFTTREWVFYNDKLIDLFQELSTEDQFLFNILIYDIDIDEYLKNIILGTRQYCMKEDLSTLPKARRHQRIMHIIHITTVYLFYFGVLYFIYNNIGIMKICLDYVINIIKSLPLIGSLLSKMHL
;
A
#
# COMPACT_ATOMS: atom_id res chain seq x y z
N PRO A 1 49.86 -13.34 6.42
CA PRO A 1 49.26 -13.95 5.20
C PRO A 1 48.60 -12.88 4.33
N LYS A 2 48.90 -12.82 3.02
CA LYS A 2 48.16 -11.96 2.08
C LYS A 2 46.75 -12.52 1.91
N THR A 3 45.74 -11.82 2.40
CA THR A 3 44.33 -12.20 2.26
C THR A 3 43.80 -11.69 0.92
N ILE A 4 43.02 -12.51 0.21
CA ILE A 4 42.35 -12.12 -1.04
C ILE A 4 41.32 -11.02 -0.72
N PRO A 5 41.32 -9.89 -1.44
CA PRO A 5 40.33 -8.84 -1.22
C PRO A 5 38.93 -9.32 -1.63
N VAL A 6 37.96 -9.13 -0.73
CA VAL A 6 36.53 -9.35 -1.01
C VAL A 6 35.88 -8.00 -1.31
N ILE A 7 35.19 -7.90 -2.44
CA ILE A 7 34.52 -6.69 -2.91
C ILE A 7 33.03 -6.99 -3.06
N ASN A 8 32.19 -6.21 -2.38
CA ASN A 8 30.74 -6.36 -2.44
C ASN A 8 30.17 -5.42 -3.51
N ILE A 9 29.51 -5.99 -4.53
CA ILE A 9 28.83 -5.21 -5.57
C ILE A 9 27.40 -4.89 -5.10
N THR A 10 27.23 -3.75 -4.42
CA THR A 10 25.93 -3.29 -3.90
C THR A 10 25.76 -1.78 -4.06
N GLN A 11 24.51 -1.30 -3.92
CA GLN A 11 24.13 0.10 -4.14
C GLN A 11 23.91 0.91 -2.85
N ASN A 12 24.24 0.35 -1.68
CA ASN A 12 23.84 0.91 -0.38
C ASN A 12 24.27 2.37 -0.17
N ASN A 13 25.53 2.69 -0.48
CA ASN A 13 26.08 4.05 -0.32
C ASN A 13 26.00 4.90 -1.61
N ILE A 14 25.41 4.38 -2.67
CA ILE A 14 25.38 5.02 -4.00
C ILE A 14 24.04 5.72 -4.19
N ARG A 15 22.95 4.96 -4.03
CA ARG A 15 21.58 5.47 -4.20
C ARG A 15 20.64 4.76 -3.22
N PRO A 16 20.61 5.20 -1.95
CA PRO A 16 19.68 4.64 -0.99
C PRO A 16 18.23 4.96 -1.40
N ILE A 17 17.35 3.98 -1.28
CA ILE A 17 15.90 4.16 -1.48
C ILE A 17 15.15 3.57 -0.31
N THR A 18 14.18 4.32 0.20
CA THR A 18 13.39 3.87 1.36
C THR A 18 12.26 2.94 0.92
N TRP A 19 11.82 2.06 1.83
CA TRP A 19 10.62 1.25 1.60
C TRP A 19 9.38 2.10 1.31
N ALA A 20 9.24 3.24 1.97
CA ALA A 20 8.12 4.16 1.73
C ALA A 20 8.13 4.69 0.29
N GLU A 21 9.29 5.08 -0.22
CA GLU A 21 9.43 5.58 -1.59
C GLU A 21 9.13 4.48 -2.63
N ILE A 22 9.73 3.30 -2.49
CA ILE A 22 9.46 2.16 -3.39
C ILE A 22 7.97 1.80 -3.39
N LEU A 23 7.32 1.79 -2.23
CA LEU A 23 5.90 1.46 -2.14
C LEU A 23 5.02 2.53 -2.78
N GLN A 24 5.33 3.81 -2.62
CA GLN A 24 4.59 4.89 -3.27
C GLN A 24 4.70 4.80 -4.80
N LYS A 25 5.93 4.62 -5.32
CA LYS A 25 6.17 4.45 -6.76
C LYS A 25 5.48 3.19 -7.30
N GLY A 26 5.59 2.07 -6.58
CA GLY A 26 4.94 0.81 -6.91
C GLY A 26 3.41 0.92 -6.94
N LYS A 27 2.80 1.58 -5.95
CA LYS A 27 1.35 1.85 -5.93
C LYS A 27 0.91 2.67 -7.13
N LYS A 28 1.62 3.76 -7.43
CA LYS A 28 1.34 4.60 -8.61
C LYS A 28 1.34 3.76 -9.89
N CYS A 29 2.35 2.91 -10.04
CA CYS A 29 2.47 2.00 -11.18
C CYS A 29 1.31 0.99 -11.25
N ILE A 30 0.95 0.34 -10.13
CA ILE A 30 -0.18 -0.59 -10.06
C ILE A 30 -1.50 0.12 -10.40
N TYR A 31 -1.70 1.37 -9.97
CA TYR A 31 -2.90 2.13 -10.30
C TYR A 31 -2.99 2.47 -11.79
N GLU A 32 -1.85 2.70 -12.44
CA GLU A 32 -1.79 2.97 -13.87
C GLU A 32 -1.93 1.69 -14.72
N TYR A 33 -1.40 0.56 -14.23
CA TYR A 33 -1.39 -0.75 -14.90
C TYR A 33 -2.04 -1.86 -14.04
N PRO A 34 -3.35 -1.75 -13.73
CA PRO A 34 -4.00 -2.62 -12.76
C PRO A 34 -4.32 -4.02 -13.30
N PHE A 35 -4.32 -5.03 -12.44
CA PHE A 35 -4.69 -6.42 -12.77
C PHE A 35 -6.21 -6.61 -12.95
N ASP A 36 -6.62 -7.57 -13.80
CA ASP A 36 -8.06 -7.84 -14.06
C ASP A 36 -8.74 -8.50 -12.86
N GLY A 37 -8.01 -9.37 -12.13
CA GLY A 37 -8.54 -10.19 -11.04
C GLY A 37 -8.74 -9.51 -9.67
N GLN A 38 -8.72 -8.18 -9.58
CA GLN A 38 -8.88 -7.49 -8.28
C GLN A 38 -10.31 -7.66 -7.73
N ILE A 39 -10.41 -7.98 -6.44
CA ILE A 39 -11.68 -8.14 -5.71
C ILE A 39 -12.00 -6.87 -4.90
N TRP A 40 -11.00 -6.04 -4.66
CA TRP A 40 -11.10 -4.77 -3.95
C TRP A 40 -10.04 -3.78 -4.44
N PHE A 41 -10.22 -2.49 -4.15
CA PHE A 41 -9.24 -1.47 -4.52
C PHE A 41 -7.91 -1.66 -3.76
N PRO A 42 -6.74 -1.62 -4.43
CA PRO A 42 -5.45 -1.92 -3.80
C PRO A 42 -4.88 -0.74 -2.99
N ASP A 43 -5.46 -0.45 -1.82
CA ASP A 43 -4.99 0.58 -0.88
C ASP A 43 -4.21 0.01 0.34
N GLY A 44 -3.63 -1.17 0.19
CA GLY A 44 -2.82 -1.81 1.24
C GLY A 44 -1.54 -1.02 1.53
N ASP A 45 -1.02 -1.09 2.76
CA ASP A 45 0.18 -0.35 3.16
C ASP A 45 0.95 -1.09 4.26
N ILE A 46 2.25 -0.83 4.37
CA ILE A 46 3.11 -1.43 5.40
C ILE A 46 2.89 -0.73 6.75
N ARG A 47 3.26 -1.42 7.83
CA ARG A 47 3.03 -0.96 9.19
C ARG A 47 4.28 -1.18 10.03
N SER A 48 4.64 -0.17 10.82
CA SER A 48 5.76 -0.24 11.77
C SER A 48 5.42 -1.01 13.05
N SER A 49 4.14 -1.05 13.43
CA SER A 49 3.66 -1.77 14.62
C SER A 49 3.05 -3.12 14.25
N LYS A 50 3.58 -4.20 14.84
CA LYS A 50 3.03 -5.55 14.68
C LYS A 50 1.62 -5.67 15.27
N PHE A 51 1.34 -4.98 16.37
CA PHE A 51 0.00 -4.96 16.95
C PHE A 51 -1.02 -4.33 16.00
N VAL A 52 -0.72 -3.15 15.45
CA VAL A 52 -1.58 -2.48 14.46
C VAL A 52 -1.73 -3.34 13.22
N HIS A 53 -0.64 -3.93 12.72
CA HIS A 53 -0.70 -4.87 11.60
C HIS A 53 -1.67 -6.03 11.87
N ASN A 54 -1.59 -6.66 13.04
CA ASN A 54 -2.47 -7.78 13.40
C ASN A 54 -3.96 -7.37 13.49
N LEU A 55 -4.26 -6.15 13.96
CA LEU A 55 -5.63 -5.61 13.93
C LEU A 55 -6.13 -5.50 12.48
N PHE A 56 -5.31 -4.94 11.58
CA PHE A 56 -5.68 -4.84 10.17
C PHE A 56 -5.85 -6.21 9.53
N VAL A 57 -4.95 -7.17 9.81
CA VAL A 57 -5.09 -8.56 9.36
C VAL A 57 -6.41 -9.15 9.83
N PHE A 58 -6.77 -8.99 11.10
CA PHE A 58 -8.02 -9.52 11.62
C PHE A 58 -9.25 -8.91 10.94
N PHE A 59 -9.34 -7.57 10.92
CA PHE A 59 -10.52 -6.85 10.43
C PHE A 59 -10.66 -6.81 8.91
N PHE A 60 -9.55 -6.70 8.17
CA PHE A 60 -9.59 -6.47 6.72
C PHE A 60 -9.12 -7.66 5.88
N HIS A 61 -8.51 -8.68 6.50
CA HIS A 61 -8.12 -9.90 5.78
C HIS A 61 -8.91 -11.13 6.24
N ILE A 62 -8.93 -11.43 7.55
CA ILE A 62 -9.55 -12.65 8.08
C ILE A 62 -11.07 -12.56 8.03
N ILE A 63 -11.68 -11.55 8.68
CA ILE A 63 -13.15 -11.40 8.71
C ILE A 63 -13.75 -11.38 7.29
N PRO A 64 -13.26 -10.55 6.35
CA PRO A 64 -13.80 -10.51 5.00
C PRO A 64 -13.62 -11.83 4.24
N ALA A 65 -12.53 -12.56 4.47
CA ALA A 65 -12.31 -13.84 3.82
C ALA A 65 -13.31 -14.91 4.24
N TYR A 66 -13.59 -15.00 5.54
CA TYR A 66 -14.62 -15.91 6.05
C TYR A 66 -16.02 -15.48 5.62
N LEU A 67 -16.31 -14.18 5.58
CA LEU A 67 -17.58 -13.66 5.06
C LEU A 67 -17.79 -14.05 3.59
N ILE A 68 -16.78 -13.85 2.74
CA ILE A 68 -16.85 -14.21 1.32
C ILE A 68 -17.06 -15.73 1.16
N ASP A 69 -16.30 -16.56 1.87
CA ASP A 69 -16.47 -18.03 1.78
C ASP A 69 -17.83 -18.48 2.36
N PHE A 70 -18.36 -17.80 3.37
CA PHE A 70 -19.71 -18.05 3.87
C PHE A 70 -20.78 -17.69 2.84
N LEU A 71 -20.67 -16.54 2.17
CA LEU A 71 -21.56 -16.19 1.07
C LEU A 71 -21.48 -17.20 -0.08
N MET A 72 -20.26 -17.60 -0.46
CA MET A 72 -20.06 -18.65 -1.47
C MET A 72 -20.75 -19.95 -1.06
N LEU A 73 -20.69 -20.34 0.22
CA LEU A 73 -21.40 -21.51 0.73
C LEU A 73 -22.93 -21.39 0.56
N ILE A 74 -23.52 -20.24 0.92
CA ILE A 74 -24.96 -19.97 0.75
C ILE A 74 -25.37 -20.09 -0.72
N PHE A 75 -24.58 -19.50 -1.61
CA PHE A 75 -24.84 -19.54 -3.05
C PHE A 75 -24.39 -20.84 -3.73
N ARG A 76 -24.01 -21.87 -2.95
CA ARG A 76 -23.53 -23.18 -3.43
C ARG A 76 -22.35 -23.07 -4.40
N GLN A 77 -21.53 -22.03 -4.23
CA GLN A 77 -20.31 -21.78 -4.97
C GLN A 77 -19.09 -22.33 -4.24
N LYS A 78 -17.98 -22.48 -4.97
CA LYS A 78 -16.72 -22.97 -4.41
C LYS A 78 -16.08 -21.92 -3.50
N ARG A 79 -15.82 -22.30 -2.25
CA ARG A 79 -15.05 -21.52 -1.26
C ARG A 79 -13.58 -21.45 -1.67
N PHE A 80 -12.98 -20.26 -1.58
CA PHE A 80 -11.60 -20.06 -2.00
C PHE A 80 -10.85 -18.98 -1.22
N MET A 81 -11.54 -18.02 -0.61
CA MET A 81 -10.91 -16.80 -0.09
C MET A 81 -10.06 -17.07 1.15
N VAL A 82 -10.50 -17.91 2.09
CA VAL A 82 -9.70 -18.26 3.28
C VAL A 82 -8.40 -18.97 2.88
N ARG A 83 -8.46 -19.85 1.87
CA ARG A 83 -7.27 -20.53 1.33
C ARG A 83 -6.30 -19.55 0.68
N ILE A 84 -6.79 -18.54 -0.03
CA ILE A 84 -5.94 -17.47 -0.60
C ILE A 84 -5.27 -16.68 0.53
N GLN A 85 -6.04 -16.24 1.54
CA GLN A 85 -5.47 -15.50 2.67
C GLN A 85 -4.41 -16.32 3.43
N LYS A 86 -4.61 -17.63 3.59
CA LYS A 86 -3.61 -18.51 4.20
C LYS A 86 -2.28 -18.48 3.43
N ARG A 87 -2.33 -18.61 2.09
CA ARG A 87 -1.13 -18.55 1.23
C ARG A 87 -0.44 -17.19 1.30
N ILE A 88 -1.21 -16.11 1.33
CA ILE A 88 -0.68 -14.75 1.49
C ILE A 88 0.02 -14.63 2.84
N SER A 89 -0.59 -15.09 3.93
CA SER A 89 -0.01 -15.04 5.27
C SER A 89 1.27 -15.87 5.38
N GLU A 90 1.31 -17.06 4.79
CA GLU A 90 2.52 -17.90 4.75
C GLU A 90 3.65 -17.21 3.99
N GLY A 91 3.36 -16.63 2.82
CA GLY A 91 4.34 -15.85 2.05
C GLY A 91 4.87 -14.64 2.81
N LEU A 92 3.99 -13.88 3.46
CA LEU A 92 4.38 -12.74 4.29
C LEU A 92 5.26 -13.17 5.48
N ASN A 93 4.97 -14.29 6.13
CA ASN A 93 5.78 -14.81 7.23
C ASN A 93 7.21 -15.14 6.79
N VAL A 94 7.38 -15.72 5.58
CA VAL A 94 8.71 -16.00 5.01
C VAL A 94 9.46 -14.70 4.70
N LEU A 95 8.77 -13.72 4.11
CA LEU A 95 9.39 -12.46 3.69
C LEU A 95 9.70 -11.52 4.86
N GLN A 96 8.95 -11.61 5.96
CA GLN A 96 9.01 -10.66 7.07
C GLN A 96 10.43 -10.43 7.59
N TYR A 97 11.22 -11.49 7.75
CA TYR A 97 12.60 -11.39 8.26
C TYR A 97 13.47 -10.49 7.39
N PHE A 98 13.32 -10.58 6.07
CA PHE A 98 14.13 -9.84 5.11
C PHE A 98 13.63 -8.42 4.88
N THR A 99 12.32 -8.21 4.89
CA THR A 99 11.71 -6.91 4.52
C THR A 99 11.49 -5.95 5.68
N THR A 100 11.55 -6.42 6.93
CA THR A 100 11.32 -5.58 8.13
C THR A 100 12.59 -5.24 8.92
N ARG A 101 13.74 -5.69 8.44
CA ARG A 101 15.06 -5.39 9.02
C ARG A 101 15.85 -4.51 8.06
N GLU A 102 16.68 -3.66 8.64
CA GLU A 102 17.66 -2.92 7.88
C GLU A 102 18.88 -3.80 7.62
N TRP A 103 19.37 -3.77 6.38
CA TRP A 103 20.53 -4.52 5.94
C TRP A 103 21.53 -3.54 5.36
N VAL A 104 22.63 -3.34 6.07
CA VAL A 104 23.71 -2.46 5.61
C VAL A 104 24.75 -3.33 4.91
N PHE A 105 24.88 -3.14 3.60
CA PHE A 105 25.92 -3.78 2.80
C PHE A 105 26.99 -2.76 2.45
N TYR A 106 28.14 -2.83 3.12
CA TYR A 106 29.27 -1.95 2.85
C TYR A 106 29.87 -2.23 1.47
N ASN A 107 30.10 -1.17 0.70
CA ASN A 107 30.67 -1.19 -0.65
C ASN A 107 31.84 -0.21 -0.82
N ASP A 108 32.48 0.22 0.27
CA ASP A 108 33.57 1.21 0.24
C ASP A 108 34.72 0.75 -0.67
N LYS A 109 35.14 -0.52 -0.55
CA LYS A 109 36.18 -1.13 -1.41
C LYS A 109 35.83 -1.13 -2.90
N LEU A 110 34.54 -1.19 -3.25
CA LEU A 110 34.12 -1.12 -4.65
C LEU A 110 34.26 0.31 -5.16
N ILE A 111 33.89 1.29 -4.34
CA ILE A 111 33.99 2.71 -4.67
C ILE A 111 35.46 3.09 -4.85
N ASP A 112 36.33 2.69 -3.91
CA ASP A 112 37.77 2.92 -3.99
C ASP A 112 38.36 2.30 -5.27
N LEU A 113 38.04 1.03 -5.56
CA LEU A 113 38.50 0.35 -6.76
C LEU A 113 38.04 1.07 -8.03
N PHE A 114 36.78 1.50 -8.09
CA PHE A 114 36.25 2.20 -9.25
C PHE A 114 36.94 3.55 -9.47
N GLN A 115 37.29 4.26 -8.39
CA GLN A 115 38.04 5.53 -8.46
C GLN A 115 39.49 5.36 -8.91
N GLU A 116 40.09 4.20 -8.72
CA GLU A 116 41.44 3.86 -9.22
C GLU A 116 41.47 3.55 -10.72
N LEU A 117 40.33 3.26 -11.35
CA LEU A 117 40.24 2.99 -12.79
C LEU A 117 40.50 4.26 -13.62
N SER A 118 41.03 4.07 -14.83
CA SER A 118 41.10 5.16 -15.81
C SER A 118 39.70 5.61 -16.24
N THR A 119 39.58 6.81 -16.79
CA THR A 119 38.30 7.33 -17.32
C THR A 119 37.73 6.41 -18.40
N GLU A 120 38.59 5.83 -19.26
CA GLU A 120 38.19 4.87 -20.28
C GLU A 120 37.62 3.58 -19.66
N ASP A 121 38.27 3.04 -18.63
CA ASP A 121 37.82 1.82 -17.95
C ASP A 121 36.55 2.05 -17.14
N GLN A 122 36.39 3.22 -16.49
CA GLN A 122 35.14 3.58 -15.82
C GLN A 122 33.96 3.63 -16.81
N PHE A 123 34.19 4.12 -18.03
CA PHE A 123 33.18 4.16 -19.08
C PHE A 123 32.85 2.76 -19.61
N LEU A 124 33.86 1.93 -19.86
CA LEU A 124 33.68 0.56 -20.37
C LEU A 124 33.07 -0.38 -19.32
N PHE A 125 33.42 -0.19 -18.05
CA PHE A 125 33.00 -1.03 -16.92
C PHE A 125 32.19 -0.23 -15.91
N ASN A 126 30.98 0.16 -16.31
CA ASN A 126 30.07 0.91 -15.45
C ASN A 126 29.44 0.04 -14.34
N ILE A 127 30.19 -0.17 -13.25
CA ILE A 127 29.79 -1.02 -12.11
C ILE A 127 28.98 -0.20 -11.07
N LEU A 128 29.21 1.11 -10.98
CA LEU A 128 28.47 2.01 -10.10
C LEU A 128 27.28 2.61 -10.87
N ILE A 129 26.08 2.11 -10.58
CA ILE A 129 24.90 2.50 -11.34
C ILE A 129 24.15 3.65 -10.64
N TYR A 130 24.31 4.85 -11.16
CA TYR A 130 23.62 6.04 -10.65
C TYR A 130 22.26 6.28 -11.32
N ASP A 131 22.16 5.95 -12.61
CA ASP A 131 21.13 6.52 -13.51
C ASP A 131 19.97 5.56 -13.85
N ILE A 132 19.59 4.65 -12.94
CA ILE A 132 18.41 3.80 -13.18
C ILE A 132 17.13 4.63 -13.05
N ASP A 133 16.31 4.64 -14.09
CA ASP A 133 14.93 5.09 -13.95
C ASP A 133 14.11 4.03 -13.19
N ILE A 134 13.89 4.29 -11.90
CA ILE A 134 13.13 3.39 -11.02
C ILE A 134 11.66 3.30 -11.43
N ASP A 135 11.10 4.36 -12.01
CA ASP A 135 9.70 4.38 -12.42
C ASP A 135 9.50 3.50 -13.68
N GLU A 136 10.40 3.61 -14.67
CA GLU A 136 10.38 2.72 -15.85
C GLU A 136 10.70 1.26 -15.46
N TYR A 137 11.63 1.04 -14.52
CA TYR A 137 11.92 -0.30 -14.01
C TYR A 137 10.69 -0.95 -13.35
N LEU A 138 10.00 -0.22 -12.47
CA LEU A 138 8.77 -0.71 -11.83
C LEU A 138 7.65 -0.95 -12.83
N LYS A 139 7.50 -0.09 -13.84
CA LYS A 139 6.56 -0.28 -14.95
C LYS A 139 6.82 -1.59 -15.69
N ASN A 140 8.07 -1.87 -16.03
CA ASN A 140 8.44 -3.12 -16.69
C ASN A 140 8.18 -4.34 -15.79
N ILE A 141 8.41 -4.24 -14.48
CA ILE A 141 8.04 -5.30 -13.52
C ILE A 141 6.53 -5.55 -13.52
N ILE A 142 5.70 -4.51 -13.43
CA ILE A 142 4.24 -4.67 -13.36
C ILE A 142 3.67 -5.22 -14.66
N LEU A 143 4.11 -4.71 -15.82
CA LEU A 143 3.69 -5.23 -17.13
C LEU A 143 4.18 -6.66 -17.35
N GLY A 144 5.41 -6.97 -16.97
CA GLY A 144 5.96 -8.33 -17.02
C GLY A 144 5.20 -9.29 -16.10
N THR A 145 4.88 -8.87 -14.87
CA THR A 145 4.08 -9.65 -13.93
C THR A 145 2.70 -9.94 -14.51
N ARG A 146 2.06 -8.93 -15.12
CA ARG A 146 0.77 -9.08 -15.77
C ARG A 146 0.83 -10.15 -16.88
N GLN A 147 1.76 -10.03 -17.79
CA GLN A 147 1.84 -10.91 -18.97
C GLN A 147 2.33 -12.32 -18.61
N TYR A 148 3.37 -12.42 -17.79
CA TYR A 148 4.07 -13.68 -17.58
C TYR A 148 3.64 -14.43 -16.32
N CYS A 149 3.28 -13.74 -15.23
CA CYS A 149 2.84 -14.39 -14.00
C CYS A 149 1.32 -14.54 -13.96
N MET A 150 0.58 -13.46 -14.26
CA MET A 150 -0.88 -13.44 -14.22
C MET A 150 -1.52 -13.97 -15.51
N LYS A 151 -0.74 -14.09 -16.58
CA LYS A 151 -1.20 -14.53 -17.92
C LYS A 151 -2.34 -13.64 -18.46
N GLU A 152 -2.28 -12.35 -18.14
CA GLU A 152 -3.25 -11.35 -18.59
C GLU A 152 -2.67 -10.59 -19.80
N ASP A 153 -3.42 -10.54 -20.90
CA ASP A 153 -3.00 -9.81 -22.10
C ASP A 153 -3.01 -8.28 -21.86
N LEU A 154 -2.04 -7.56 -22.43
CA LEU A 154 -1.95 -6.10 -22.26
C LEU A 154 -3.15 -5.35 -22.87
N SER A 155 -3.80 -5.90 -23.90
CA SER A 155 -5.02 -5.35 -24.49
C SER A 155 -6.20 -5.28 -23.51
N THR A 156 -6.17 -6.03 -22.41
CA THR A 156 -7.21 -6.01 -21.38
C THR A 156 -7.06 -4.87 -20.37
N LEU A 157 -5.96 -4.09 -20.42
CA LEU A 157 -5.70 -2.97 -19.53
C LEU A 157 -6.84 -1.93 -19.47
N PRO A 158 -7.50 -1.53 -20.58
CA PRO A 158 -8.62 -0.59 -20.51
C PRO A 158 -9.79 -1.12 -19.68
N LYS A 159 -10.10 -2.42 -19.78
CA LYS A 159 -11.12 -3.09 -18.97
C LYS A 159 -10.71 -3.10 -17.49
N ALA A 160 -9.46 -3.49 -17.19
CA ALA A 160 -8.95 -3.53 -15.83
C ALA A 160 -8.96 -2.14 -15.16
N ARG A 161 -8.63 -1.09 -15.91
CA ARG A 161 -8.73 0.32 -15.45
C ARG A 161 -10.17 0.72 -15.14
N ARG A 162 -11.13 0.34 -15.98
CA ARG A 162 -12.56 0.59 -15.72
C ARG A 162 -13.01 -0.13 -14.44
N HIS A 163 -12.65 -1.40 -14.28
CA HIS A 163 -12.94 -2.17 -13.07
C HIS A 163 -12.32 -1.52 -11.82
N GLN A 164 -11.07 -1.06 -11.91
CA GLN A 164 -10.41 -0.38 -10.79
C GLN A 164 -11.12 0.91 -10.38
N ARG A 165 -11.60 1.70 -11.34
CA ARG A 165 -12.38 2.92 -11.02
C ARG A 165 -13.66 2.59 -10.25
N ILE A 166 -14.35 1.51 -10.62
CA ILE A 166 -15.54 1.05 -9.90
C ILE A 166 -15.16 0.61 -8.48
N MET A 167 -14.11 -0.21 -8.35
CA MET A 167 -13.61 -0.66 -7.05
C MET A 167 -13.14 0.50 -6.17
N HIS A 168 -12.55 1.54 -6.76
CA HIS A 168 -12.15 2.76 -6.06
C HIS A 168 -13.35 3.50 -5.49
N ILE A 169 -14.43 3.68 -6.28
CA ILE A 169 -15.67 4.30 -5.81
C ILE A 169 -16.29 3.47 -4.67
N ILE A 170 -16.36 2.15 -4.83
CA ILE A 170 -16.87 1.24 -3.79
C ILE A 170 -16.03 1.37 -2.52
N HIS A 171 -14.70 1.39 -2.66
CA HIS A 171 -13.78 1.51 -1.53
C HIS A 171 -13.98 2.81 -0.78
N ILE A 172 -13.93 3.95 -1.48
CA ILE A 172 -14.16 5.28 -0.90
C ILE A 172 -15.50 5.32 -0.18
N THR A 173 -16.57 4.87 -0.85
CA THR A 173 -17.92 4.88 -0.29
C THR A 173 -18.01 4.02 0.97
N THR A 174 -17.41 2.82 0.95
CA THR A 174 -17.37 1.91 2.09
C THR A 174 -16.61 2.51 3.28
N VAL A 175 -15.47 3.16 3.02
CA VAL A 175 -14.66 3.82 4.04
C VAL A 175 -15.44 4.98 4.69
N TYR A 176 -16.07 5.83 3.90
CA TYR A 176 -16.87 6.93 4.44
C TYR A 176 -18.09 6.44 5.22
N LEU A 177 -18.81 5.43 4.70
CA LEU A 177 -19.94 4.81 5.42
C LEU A 177 -19.50 4.16 6.72
N PHE A 178 -18.33 3.52 6.76
CA PHE A 178 -17.77 2.95 7.97
C PHE A 178 -17.48 4.04 9.02
N TYR A 179 -16.76 5.10 8.65
CA TYR A 179 -16.47 6.20 9.58
C TYR A 179 -17.75 6.90 10.05
N PHE A 180 -18.70 7.12 9.15
CA PHE A 180 -20.02 7.66 9.51
C PHE A 180 -20.73 6.75 10.53
N GLY A 181 -20.74 5.44 10.31
CA GLY A 181 -21.33 4.46 11.22
C GLY A 181 -20.66 4.44 12.60
N VAL A 182 -19.33 4.51 12.65
CA VAL A 182 -18.57 4.61 13.91
C VAL A 182 -18.91 5.90 14.66
N LEU A 183 -18.93 7.04 13.97
CA LEU A 183 -19.29 8.33 14.58
C LEU A 183 -20.73 8.34 15.09
N TYR A 184 -21.67 7.80 14.30
CA TYR A 184 -23.07 7.66 14.70
C TYR A 184 -23.24 6.75 15.92
N PHE A 185 -22.51 5.63 15.97
CA PHE A 185 -22.52 4.73 17.12
C PHE A 185 -21.98 5.42 18.38
N ILE A 186 -20.84 6.11 18.26
CA ILE A 186 -20.24 6.90 19.35
C ILE A 186 -21.21 7.97 19.84
N TYR A 187 -21.81 8.74 18.94
CA TYR A 187 -22.78 9.79 19.28
C TYR A 187 -23.95 9.23 20.09
N ASN A 188 -24.50 8.09 19.68
CA ASN A 188 -25.67 7.53 20.34
C ASN A 188 -25.38 6.90 21.69
N ASN A 189 -24.21 6.29 21.86
CA ASN A 189 -23.90 5.44 23.01
C ASN A 189 -22.96 6.10 24.04
N ILE A 190 -22.24 7.16 23.66
CA ILE A 190 -21.34 7.87 24.57
C ILE A 190 -22.02 9.18 24.98
N GLY A 191 -22.67 9.18 26.14
CA GLY A 191 -23.43 10.33 26.67
C GLY A 191 -22.61 11.62 26.77
N ILE A 192 -21.30 11.51 27.03
CA ILE A 192 -20.36 12.64 27.06
C ILE A 192 -20.27 13.34 25.69
N MET A 193 -20.32 12.59 24.58
CA MET A 193 -20.25 13.18 23.24
C MET A 193 -21.50 13.99 22.89
N LYS A 194 -22.69 13.58 23.37
CA LYS A 194 -23.92 14.38 23.22
C LYS A 194 -23.78 15.72 23.95
N ILE A 195 -23.33 15.68 25.21
CA ILE A 195 -23.13 16.89 26.03
C ILE A 195 -22.10 17.85 25.40
N CYS A 196 -20.97 17.33 24.92
CA CYS A 196 -19.95 18.14 24.25
C CYS A 196 -20.47 18.75 22.93
N LEU A 197 -21.21 18.00 22.12
CA LEU A 197 -21.81 18.50 20.88
C LEU A 197 -22.89 19.55 21.15
N ASP A 198 -23.77 19.32 22.12
CA ASP A 198 -24.80 20.28 22.51
C ASP A 198 -24.17 21.57 23.01
N TYR A 199 -23.06 21.48 23.77
CA TYR A 199 -22.28 22.65 24.19
C TYR A 199 -21.69 23.42 23.00
N VAL A 200 -21.07 22.73 22.04
CA VAL A 200 -20.52 23.34 20.82
C VAL A 200 -21.63 23.96 19.96
N ILE A 201 -22.77 23.28 19.78
CA ILE A 201 -23.93 23.79 19.04
C ILE A 201 -24.48 25.06 19.71
N ASN A 202 -24.55 25.09 21.05
CA ASN A 202 -24.99 26.27 21.78
C ASN A 202 -24.02 27.45 21.61
N ILE A 203 -22.71 27.21 21.59
CA ILE A 203 -21.70 28.24 21.26
C ILE A 203 -21.89 28.73 19.83
N ILE A 204 -22.07 27.83 18.85
CA ILE A 204 -22.25 28.19 17.44
C ILE A 204 -23.53 29.02 17.24
N LYS A 205 -24.63 28.64 17.90
CA LYS A 205 -25.89 29.42 17.90
C LYS A 205 -25.73 30.80 18.53
N SER A 206 -24.84 30.93 19.53
CA SER A 206 -24.55 32.23 20.17
C SER A 206 -23.67 33.15 19.32
N LEU A 207 -23.06 32.65 18.25
CA LEU A 207 -22.28 33.49 17.33
C LEU A 207 -23.22 34.37 16.48
N PRO A 208 -23.03 35.70 16.46
CA PRO A 208 -23.98 36.65 15.90
C PRO A 208 -24.23 36.47 14.39
N LEU A 209 -23.21 36.04 13.64
CA LEU A 209 -23.33 35.77 12.20
C LEU A 209 -24.22 34.55 11.91
N ILE A 210 -24.07 33.47 12.66
CA ILE A 210 -24.76 32.19 12.42
C ILE A 210 -26.17 32.22 13.02
N GLY A 211 -26.34 32.84 14.19
CA GLY A 211 -27.65 33.04 14.82
C GLY A 211 -28.60 33.88 13.95
N SER A 212 -28.10 34.92 13.27
CA SER A 212 -28.91 35.73 12.34
C SER A 212 -29.29 35.00 11.04
N LEU A 213 -28.50 34.00 10.64
CA LEU A 213 -28.71 33.21 9.43
C LEU A 213 -29.73 32.10 9.70
N LEU A 214 -29.64 31.45 10.86
CA LEU A 214 -30.60 30.44 11.31
C LEU A 214 -31.97 31.05 11.64
N SER A 215 -32.05 32.27 12.19
CA SER A 215 -33.35 32.92 12.44
C SER A 215 -34.09 33.33 11.17
N LYS A 216 -33.37 33.52 10.05
CA LYS A 216 -33.96 33.84 8.73
C LYS A 216 -34.43 32.58 7.98
N MET A 217 -33.86 31.43 8.29
CA MET A 217 -34.28 30.13 7.78
C MET A 217 -35.23 29.51 8.80
N HIS A 218 -36.52 29.88 8.80
CA HIS A 218 -37.53 29.32 9.72
C HIS A 218 -37.41 27.79 9.92
N LEU A 219 -36.76 27.41 11.01
CA LEU A 219 -36.59 26.06 11.54
C LEU A 219 -36.65 26.15 13.06
#